data_AF-A0A941CI22-F1
#
_entry.id   AF-A0A941CI22-F1
#
_cell.length_a   1.000
_cell.length_b   1.000
_cell.length_c   1.000
_cell.angle_alpha   90.00
_cell.angle_beta   90.00
_cell.angle_gamma   90.00
#
_symmetry.space_group_name_H-M   'P 1'
#
loop_
_entity.id
_entity.type
_entity.pdbx_description
1 polymer ?
#
loop_
_entity_poly.entity_id
_entity_poly.type
_entity_poly.pdbx_seq_one_letter_code
_entity_poly.pdbx_strand_id
1 'polypeptide(L)'
;MQSNDITYTNGLGELLAPLLKIIRATGFFEAFVFMPLMTILSVFVFIRLKRRLKGNGTFKNGLQKKMRLTLLVSYYSLCFMVTNVTAVAFKTLIVQEMDYKGTPWFINLVAPLHFYILSVVLAYLWLIRRNLSGLTDRLLCMYIQVGLIGGYYIGIYRLMNEPFNITDPTTGMSGIFFLLWFGVLNLDIGIRLFRQI
;
A
#
# COMPACT_ATOMS: atom_id res chain seq x y z
N MET A 1 -21.35 -22.00 26.48
CA MET A 1 -20.79 -21.10 25.45
C MET A 1 -21.68 -19.87 25.39
N GLN A 2 -21.26 -18.74 25.95
CA GLN A 2 -21.97 -17.47 25.71
C GLN A 2 -21.78 -17.12 24.23
N SER A 3 -22.88 -16.96 23.48
CA SER A 3 -22.82 -16.32 22.18
C SER A 3 -22.43 -14.87 22.44
N ASN A 4 -21.17 -14.53 22.17
CA ASN A 4 -20.83 -13.14 21.99
C ASN A 4 -21.59 -12.70 20.74
N ASP A 5 -22.73 -12.03 20.92
CA ASP A 5 -23.49 -11.42 19.83
C ASP A 5 -22.61 -10.35 19.21
N ILE A 6 -21.94 -10.73 18.13
CA ILE A 6 -21.14 -9.82 17.32
C ILE A 6 -22.13 -8.95 16.55
N THR A 7 -22.11 -7.65 16.84
CA THR A 7 -22.86 -6.67 16.06
C THR A 7 -21.98 -6.21 14.91
N TYR A 8 -22.34 -6.63 13.69
CA TYR A 8 -21.53 -6.31 12.52
C TYR A 8 -21.70 -4.85 12.09
N THR A 9 -20.60 -4.17 11.75
CA THR A 9 -20.62 -2.77 11.30
C THR A 9 -21.03 -2.60 9.85
N ASN A 10 -20.82 -3.61 8.99
CA ASN A 10 -21.30 -3.59 7.59
C ASN A 10 -21.42 -5.02 7.00
N GLY A 11 -22.09 -5.15 5.86
CA GLY A 11 -22.33 -6.44 5.21
C GLY A 11 -21.07 -7.16 4.68
N LEU A 12 -19.98 -6.43 4.41
CA LEU A 12 -18.69 -7.06 4.05
C LEU A 12 -18.04 -7.70 5.28
N GLY A 13 -18.12 -7.03 6.44
CA GLY A 13 -17.67 -7.55 7.72
C GLY A 13 -18.41 -8.82 8.13
N GLU A 14 -19.73 -8.85 7.95
CA GLU A 14 -20.56 -10.04 8.18
C GLU A 14 -20.16 -11.21 7.27
N LEU A 15 -20.00 -10.96 5.97
CA LEU A 15 -19.58 -11.99 5.00
C LEU A 15 -18.21 -12.58 5.33
N LEU A 16 -17.26 -11.74 5.76
CA LEU A 16 -15.90 -12.15 6.08
C LEU A 16 -15.75 -12.71 7.49
N ALA A 17 -16.75 -12.53 8.37
CA ALA A 17 -16.66 -12.85 9.79
C ALA A 17 -16.17 -14.27 10.11
N PRO A 18 -16.59 -15.34 9.40
CA PRO A 18 -16.09 -16.69 9.66
C PRO A 18 -14.57 -16.80 9.44
N LEU A 19 -14.07 -16.19 8.36
CA LEU A 19 -12.64 -16.14 8.05
C LEU A 19 -11.89 -15.29 9.09
N LEU A 20 -12.43 -14.12 9.44
CA LEU A 20 -11.85 -13.22 10.43
C LEU A 20 -11.68 -13.89 11.81
N LYS A 21 -12.67 -14.68 12.25
CA LYS A 21 -12.61 -15.46 13.49
C LYS A 21 -11.45 -16.46 13.48
N ILE A 22 -11.26 -17.19 12.37
CA ILE A 22 -10.18 -18.17 12.23
C ILE A 22 -8.82 -17.46 12.28
N ILE A 23 -8.65 -16.39 11.49
CA ILE A 23 -7.37 -15.66 11.44
C ILE A 23 -7.04 -15.02 12.80
N ARG A 24 -8.05 -14.52 13.52
CA ARG A 24 -7.85 -14.00 14.88
C ARG A 24 -7.39 -15.09 15.84
N ALA A 25 -8.00 -16.27 15.79
CA ALA A 25 -7.72 -17.37 16.70
C ALA A 25 -6.30 -17.95 16.54
N THR A 26 -5.65 -17.79 15.38
CA THR A 26 -4.30 -18.31 15.13
C THR A 26 -3.17 -17.41 15.65
N GLY A 27 -3.48 -16.22 16.20
CA GLY A 27 -2.45 -15.26 16.60
C GLY A 27 -1.74 -14.59 15.40
N PHE A 28 -2.28 -14.73 14.19
CA PHE A 28 -1.64 -14.27 12.95
C PHE A 28 -1.16 -12.81 12.97
N PHE A 29 -1.88 -11.93 13.66
CA PHE A 29 -1.60 -10.49 13.72
C PHE A 29 -0.61 -10.08 14.83
N GLU A 30 -0.02 -11.04 15.53
CA GLU A 30 1.13 -10.81 16.40
C GLU A 30 2.32 -10.34 15.57
N ALA A 31 2.97 -9.25 15.98
CA ALA A 31 3.98 -8.58 15.15
C ALA A 31 5.12 -9.51 14.72
N PHE A 32 5.54 -10.43 15.59
CA PHE A 32 6.61 -11.39 15.32
C PHE A 32 6.21 -12.55 14.40
N VAL A 33 4.91 -12.77 14.16
CA VAL A 33 4.40 -13.74 13.17
C VAL A 33 4.10 -13.03 11.86
N PHE A 34 3.34 -11.94 11.97
CA PHE A 34 2.84 -11.15 10.87
C PHE A 34 3.96 -10.52 10.03
N MET A 35 4.89 -9.81 10.67
CA MET A 35 5.91 -9.03 9.97
C MET A 35 6.86 -9.93 9.17
N PRO A 36 7.40 -11.04 9.70
CA PRO A 36 8.22 -11.94 8.90
C PRO A 36 7.47 -12.55 7.73
N LEU A 37 6.22 -13.00 7.95
CA LEU A 37 5.42 -13.62 6.89
C LEU A 37 5.13 -12.65 5.74
N MET A 38 4.69 -11.43 6.03
CA MET A 38 4.46 -10.42 5.00
C MET A 38 5.73 -9.97 4.31
N THR A 39 6.86 -9.95 5.04
CA THR A 39 8.18 -9.68 4.45
C THR A 39 8.54 -10.77 3.45
N ILE A 40 8.44 -12.05 3.82
CA ILE A 40 8.72 -13.18 2.91
C ILE A 40 7.83 -13.12 1.67
N LEU A 41 6.53 -12.87 1.83
CA LEU A 41 5.60 -12.72 0.71
C LEU A 41 5.99 -11.53 -0.19
N SER A 42 6.35 -10.40 0.39
CA SER A 42 6.78 -9.22 -0.37
C SER A 42 8.06 -9.47 -1.17
N VAL A 43 9.03 -10.18 -0.60
CA VAL A 43 10.27 -10.61 -1.26
C VAL A 43 9.93 -11.51 -2.44
N PHE A 44 9.02 -12.46 -2.27
CA PHE A 44 8.60 -13.36 -3.33
C PHE A 44 7.92 -12.63 -4.50
N VAL A 45 7.00 -11.71 -4.20
CA VAL A 45 6.35 -10.85 -5.21
C VAL A 45 7.40 -9.99 -5.93
N PHE A 46 8.35 -9.41 -5.18
CA PHE A 46 9.42 -8.59 -5.74
C PHE A 46 10.38 -9.37 -6.63
N ILE A 47 10.77 -10.60 -6.26
CA ILE A 47 11.60 -11.46 -7.11
C ILE A 47 10.89 -11.74 -8.44
N ARG A 48 9.59 -12.05 -8.40
CA ARG A 48 8.78 -12.26 -9.60
C ARG A 48 8.71 -10.99 -10.46
N LEU A 49 8.51 -9.82 -9.86
CA LEU A 49 8.52 -8.53 -10.54
C LEU A 49 9.89 -8.26 -11.19
N LYS A 50 10.98 -8.40 -10.42
CA LYS A 50 12.36 -8.19 -10.88
C LYS A 50 12.72 -9.07 -12.08
N ARG A 51 12.26 -10.33 -12.11
CA ARG A 51 12.44 -11.22 -13.27
C ARG A 51 11.75 -10.66 -14.52
N ARG A 52 10.53 -10.12 -14.39
CA ARG A 52 9.82 -9.46 -15.50
C ARG A 52 10.48 -8.17 -15.96
N LEU A 53 10.99 -7.37 -15.02
CA LEU A 53 11.68 -6.10 -15.31
C LEU A 53 12.94 -6.26 -16.17
N LYS A 54 13.62 -7.41 -16.09
CA LYS A 54 14.79 -7.70 -16.94
C LYS A 54 14.42 -7.74 -18.43
N GLY A 55 13.22 -8.21 -18.76
CA GLY A 55 12.78 -8.41 -20.15
C GLY A 55 11.87 -7.32 -20.71
N ASN A 56 11.15 -6.59 -19.85
CA ASN A 56 10.11 -5.65 -20.31
C ASN A 56 10.63 -4.25 -20.72
N GLY A 57 11.94 -4.01 -20.65
CA GLY A 57 12.55 -2.76 -21.08
C GLY A 57 12.34 -1.55 -20.16
N THR A 58 11.97 -1.75 -18.89
CA THR A 58 11.81 -0.67 -17.90
C THR A 58 13.10 0.12 -17.69
N PHE A 59 14.27 -0.54 -17.72
CA PHE A 59 15.57 0.13 -17.51
C PHE A 59 16.32 0.44 -18.81
N LYS A 60 15.61 0.51 -19.95
CA LYS A 60 16.22 0.90 -21.24
C LYS A 60 16.39 2.42 -21.39
N ASN A 61 15.53 3.22 -20.75
CA ASN A 61 15.65 4.68 -20.73
C ASN A 61 16.88 5.10 -19.90
N GLY A 62 17.67 6.07 -20.38
CA GLY A 62 18.87 6.57 -19.70
C GLY A 62 18.60 7.07 -18.28
N LEU A 63 17.47 7.75 -18.04
CA LEU A 63 17.10 8.23 -16.70
C LEU A 63 16.73 7.09 -15.75
N GLN A 64 15.85 6.17 -16.18
CA GLN A 64 15.48 4.99 -15.38
C GLN A 64 16.67 4.06 -15.11
N LYS A 65 17.64 3.98 -16.04
CA LYS A 65 18.89 3.24 -15.85
C LYS A 65 19.75 3.87 -14.74
N LYS A 66 19.91 5.20 -14.72
CA LYS A 66 20.63 5.93 -13.66
C LYS A 66 19.94 5.76 -12.30
N MET A 67 18.60 5.81 -12.28
CA MET A 67 17.79 5.68 -11.07
C MET A 67 17.47 4.24 -10.67
N ARG A 68 18.11 3.24 -11.29
CA ARG A 68 17.72 1.84 -11.16
C ARG A 68 17.64 1.36 -9.71
N LEU A 69 18.60 1.72 -8.87
CA LEU A 69 18.60 1.31 -7.46
C LEU A 69 17.41 1.91 -6.73
N THR A 70 17.20 3.23 -6.84
CA THR A 70 16.09 3.96 -6.22
C THR A 70 14.74 3.41 -6.66
N LEU A 71 14.57 3.12 -7.96
CA LEU A 71 13.36 2.51 -8.49
C LEU A 71 13.15 1.09 -7.97
N LEU A 72 14.20 0.27 -7.89
CA LEU A 72 14.08 -1.08 -7.33
C LEU A 72 13.70 -1.07 -5.85
N VAL A 73 14.26 -0.14 -5.06
CA VAL A 73 13.87 0.06 -3.65
C VAL A 73 12.40 0.46 -3.57
N SER A 74 11.96 1.40 -4.41
CA SER A 74 10.56 1.84 -4.47
C SER A 74 9.62 0.71 -4.89
N TYR A 75 10.01 -0.10 -5.87
CA TYR A 75 9.23 -1.25 -6.32
C TYR A 75 9.14 -2.35 -5.25
N TYR A 76 10.22 -2.57 -4.49
CA TYR A 76 10.15 -3.45 -3.32
C TYR A 76 9.20 -2.89 -2.26
N SER A 77 9.26 -1.59 -1.97
CA SER A 77 8.33 -0.96 -1.02
C SER A 77 6.87 -1.06 -1.44
N LEU A 78 6.56 -0.98 -2.75
CA LEU A 78 5.21 -1.25 -3.27
C LEU A 78 4.80 -2.71 -3.05
N CYS A 79 5.69 -3.67 -3.31
CA CYS A 79 5.42 -5.09 -3.00
C CYS A 79 5.15 -5.30 -1.50
N PHE A 80 5.90 -4.61 -0.64
CA PHE A 80 5.71 -4.65 0.81
C PHE A 80 4.39 -3.99 1.22
N MET A 81 4.00 -2.88 0.59
CA MET A 81 2.71 -2.26 0.82
C MET A 81 1.55 -3.16 0.41
N VAL A 82 1.61 -3.84 -0.73
CA VAL A 82 0.53 -4.78 -1.13
C VAL A 82 0.27 -5.82 -0.05
N THR A 83 1.32 -6.45 0.49
CA THR A 83 1.16 -7.50 1.49
C THR A 83 0.70 -6.93 2.84
N ASN A 84 1.29 -5.82 3.27
CA ASN A 84 0.99 -5.24 4.59
C ASN A 84 -0.35 -4.48 4.62
N VAL A 85 -0.67 -3.67 3.62
CA VAL A 85 -1.94 -2.91 3.57
C VAL A 85 -3.15 -3.85 3.54
N THR A 86 -3.05 -4.96 2.80
CA THR A 86 -4.08 -6.02 2.79
C THR A 86 -4.31 -6.55 4.21
N ALA A 87 -3.23 -6.89 4.90
CA ALA A 87 -3.33 -7.44 6.24
C ALA A 87 -3.77 -6.41 7.28
N VAL A 88 -3.35 -5.15 7.18
CA VAL A 88 -3.87 -4.07 8.02
C VAL A 88 -5.37 -3.91 7.79
N ALA A 89 -5.86 -3.95 6.54
CA ALA A 89 -7.30 -3.91 6.25
C ALA A 89 -8.06 -5.04 6.97
N PHE A 90 -7.55 -6.27 6.92
CA PHE A 90 -8.15 -7.42 7.62
C PHE A 90 -8.06 -7.28 9.15
N LYS A 91 -6.94 -6.78 9.69
CA LYS A 91 -6.79 -6.51 11.12
C LYS A 91 -7.78 -5.46 11.58
N THR A 92 -7.93 -4.39 10.80
CA THR A 92 -8.92 -3.35 11.05
C THR A 92 -10.30 -3.98 11.06
N LEU A 93 -10.71 -4.74 10.04
CA LEU A 93 -12.01 -5.42 10.05
C LEU A 93 -12.21 -6.33 11.28
N ILE A 94 -11.20 -7.08 11.73
CA ILE A 94 -11.31 -7.87 12.97
C ILE A 94 -11.58 -6.97 14.18
N VAL A 95 -10.81 -5.90 14.33
CA VAL A 95 -10.98 -4.99 15.46
C VAL A 95 -12.35 -4.32 15.41
N GLN A 96 -12.81 -3.95 14.22
CA GLN A 96 -14.10 -3.31 13.98
C GLN A 96 -15.27 -4.22 14.33
N GLU A 97 -15.23 -5.44 13.83
CA GLU A 97 -16.33 -6.37 13.92
C GLU A 97 -16.29 -7.16 15.24
N MET A 98 -15.14 -7.30 15.91
CA MET A 98 -15.00 -8.27 17.01
C MET A 98 -14.38 -7.74 18.30
N ASP A 99 -13.73 -6.57 18.30
CA ASP A 99 -13.03 -6.04 19.49
C ASP A 99 -13.63 -4.76 20.05
N TYR A 100 -14.20 -3.91 19.20
CA TYR A 100 -14.83 -2.69 19.67
C TYR A 100 -16.20 -2.96 20.29
N LYS A 101 -16.39 -2.46 21.52
CA LYS A 101 -17.68 -2.48 22.23
C LYS A 101 -18.61 -1.31 21.85
N GLY A 102 -18.13 -0.37 21.03
CA GLY A 102 -18.89 0.78 20.53
C GLY A 102 -18.25 1.33 19.26
N THR A 103 -19.00 2.09 18.44
CA THR A 103 -18.63 2.46 17.07
C THR A 103 -17.84 3.78 17.03
N PRO A 104 -16.50 3.80 16.93
CA PRO A 104 -15.75 5.04 16.69
C PRO A 104 -16.15 5.66 15.35
N TRP A 105 -16.22 7.00 15.28
CA TRP A 105 -16.73 7.71 14.11
C TRP A 105 -15.95 7.45 12.81
N PHE A 106 -14.67 7.08 12.91
CA PHE A 106 -13.78 6.80 11.77
C PHE A 106 -13.81 5.33 11.31
N ILE A 107 -14.57 4.47 11.99
CA ILE A 107 -14.53 3.02 11.78
C ILE A 107 -14.88 2.65 10.33
N ASN A 108 -15.89 3.26 9.76
CA ASN A 108 -16.34 2.96 8.40
C ASN A 108 -15.39 3.46 7.31
N LEU A 109 -14.31 4.18 7.67
CA LEU A 109 -13.38 4.79 6.73
C LEU A 109 -12.04 4.04 6.67
N VAL A 110 -11.60 3.42 7.76
CA VAL A 110 -10.24 2.86 7.84
C VAL A 110 -10.07 1.66 6.91
N ALA A 111 -10.95 0.66 6.95
CA ALA A 111 -10.82 -0.50 6.08
C ALA A 111 -10.97 -0.13 4.58
N PRO A 112 -11.98 0.66 4.16
CA PRO A 112 -12.07 1.14 2.77
C PRO A 112 -10.85 1.92 2.30
N LEU A 113 -10.26 2.76 3.16
CA LEU A 113 -9.05 3.50 2.84
C LEU A 113 -7.87 2.55 2.55
N HIS A 114 -7.69 1.50 3.35
CA HIS A 114 -6.65 0.51 3.10
C HIS A 114 -6.91 -0.29 1.82
N PHE A 115 -8.17 -0.65 1.53
CA PHE A 115 -8.51 -1.28 0.24
C PHE A 115 -8.25 -0.36 -0.96
N TYR A 116 -8.51 0.93 -0.83
CA TYR A 116 -8.18 1.91 -1.86
C TYR A 116 -6.66 2.07 -2.05
N ILE A 117 -5.88 2.13 -0.96
CA ILE A 117 -4.41 2.14 -1.05
C ILE A 117 -3.93 0.86 -1.76
N LEU A 118 -4.48 -0.30 -1.37
CA LEU A 118 -4.15 -1.58 -2.01
C LEU A 118 -4.43 -1.57 -3.51
N SER A 119 -5.59 -1.06 -3.95
CA SER A 119 -5.93 -1.00 -5.38
C SER A 119 -5.01 -0.07 -6.16
N VAL A 120 -4.61 1.08 -5.59
CA VAL A 120 -3.61 1.98 -6.19
C VAL A 120 -2.25 1.30 -6.33
N VAL A 121 -1.79 0.60 -5.29
CA VAL A 121 -0.51 -0.11 -5.32
C VAL A 121 -0.54 -1.26 -6.34
N LEU A 122 -1.64 -2.03 -6.41
CA LEU A 122 -1.83 -3.07 -7.41
C LEU A 122 -1.84 -2.51 -8.84
N ALA A 123 -2.51 -1.38 -9.07
CA ALA A 123 -2.48 -0.68 -10.35
C ALA A 123 -1.05 -0.27 -10.73
N TYR A 124 -0.27 0.22 -9.76
CA TYR A 124 1.14 0.57 -9.98
C TYR A 124 1.97 -0.67 -10.35
N LEU A 125 1.89 -1.75 -9.58
CA LEU A 125 2.63 -2.98 -9.86
C LEU A 125 2.26 -3.57 -11.23
N TRP A 126 0.99 -3.47 -11.62
CA TRP A 126 0.51 -3.89 -12.93
C TRP A 126 1.09 -3.04 -14.06
N LEU A 127 1.11 -1.71 -13.89
CA LEU A 127 1.74 -0.77 -14.83
C LEU A 127 3.23 -1.09 -15.02
N ILE A 128 3.98 -1.27 -13.92
CA ILE A 128 5.41 -1.65 -13.97
C ILE A 128 5.60 -2.97 -14.72
N ARG A 129 4.72 -3.96 -14.47
CA ARG A 129 4.81 -5.28 -15.08
C ARG A 129 4.64 -5.22 -16.59
N ARG A 130 3.66 -4.48 -17.10
CA ARG A 130 3.35 -4.37 -18.54
C ARG A 130 4.34 -3.50 -19.29
N ASN A 131 4.66 -2.32 -18.74
CA ASN A 131 5.58 -1.35 -19.36
C ASN A 131 5.27 -1.05 -20.84
N LEU A 132 4.00 -0.89 -21.20
CA LEU A 132 3.55 -0.56 -22.55
C LEU A 132 3.22 0.94 -22.65
N SER A 133 2.87 1.42 -23.85
CA SER A 133 2.54 2.83 -24.12
C SER A 133 1.11 3.00 -24.65
N GLY A 134 0.17 2.20 -24.14
CA GLY A 134 -1.23 2.20 -24.58
C GLY A 134 -2.18 3.05 -23.74
N LEU A 135 -3.44 3.15 -24.18
CA LEU A 135 -4.52 3.86 -23.46
C LEU A 135 -4.70 3.35 -22.02
N THR A 136 -4.69 2.03 -21.82
CA THR A 136 -4.81 1.43 -20.49
C THR A 136 -3.72 1.90 -19.53
N ASP A 137 -2.49 2.06 -20.01
CA ASP A 137 -1.36 2.46 -19.18
C ASP A 137 -1.48 3.95 -18.79
N ARG A 138 -2.01 4.80 -19.69
CA ARG A 138 -2.35 6.19 -19.37
C ARG A 138 -3.47 6.28 -18.32
N LEU A 139 -4.53 5.48 -18.46
CA LEU A 139 -5.61 5.43 -17.48
C LEU A 139 -5.12 4.94 -16.11
N LEU A 140 -4.25 3.94 -16.07
CA LEU A 140 -3.60 3.48 -14.85
C LEU A 140 -2.73 4.59 -14.22
N CYS A 141 -1.94 5.30 -15.02
CA CYS A 141 -1.18 6.45 -14.55
C CYS A 141 -2.10 7.52 -13.93
N MET A 142 -3.21 7.89 -14.58
CA MET A 142 -4.17 8.85 -14.03
C MET A 142 -4.77 8.37 -12.70
N TYR A 143 -5.18 7.10 -12.64
CA TYR A 143 -5.71 6.50 -11.41
C TYR A 143 -4.68 6.53 -10.26
N ILE A 144 -3.43 6.17 -10.56
CA ILE A 144 -2.32 6.24 -9.60
C ILE A 144 -2.06 7.67 -9.13
N GLN A 145 -2.15 8.66 -10.03
CA GLN A 145 -1.96 10.07 -9.67
C GLN A 145 -3.01 10.55 -8.66
N VAL A 146 -4.28 10.15 -8.79
CA VAL A 146 -5.31 10.47 -7.78
C VAL A 146 -4.91 9.91 -6.41
N GLY A 147 -4.40 8.68 -6.36
CA GLY A 147 -3.85 8.10 -5.12
C GLY A 147 -2.65 8.85 -4.57
N LEU A 148 -1.70 9.25 -5.44
CA LEU A 148 -0.52 10.02 -5.05
C LEU A 148 -0.90 11.40 -4.49
N ILE A 149 -1.89 12.10 -5.06
CA ILE A 149 -2.37 13.39 -4.54
C ILE A 149 -2.84 13.24 -3.09
N GLY A 150 -3.62 12.19 -2.79
CA GLY A 150 -4.02 11.89 -1.41
C GLY A 150 -2.83 11.61 -0.50
N GLY A 151 -1.82 10.90 -1.00
CA GLY A 151 -0.56 10.66 -0.29
C GLY A 151 0.20 11.96 0.00
N TYR A 152 0.37 12.83 -0.99
CA TYR A 152 0.99 14.14 -0.83
C TYR A 152 0.26 15.01 0.19
N TYR A 153 -1.07 15.03 0.15
CA TYR A 153 -1.88 15.74 1.14
C TYR A 153 -1.58 15.26 2.56
N ILE A 154 -1.52 13.94 2.78
CA ILE A 154 -1.16 13.38 4.10
C ILE A 154 0.28 13.76 4.47
N GLY A 155 1.24 13.65 3.55
CA GLY A 155 2.64 14.00 3.82
C GLY A 155 2.81 15.47 4.23
N ILE A 156 2.15 16.39 3.53
CA ILE A 156 2.13 17.83 3.84
C ILE A 156 1.43 18.07 5.18
N TYR A 157 0.26 17.45 5.41
CA TYR A 157 -0.48 17.58 6.65
C TYR A 157 0.38 17.19 7.85
N ARG A 158 1.08 16.05 7.78
CA ARG A 158 1.97 15.59 8.85
C ARG A 158 3.14 16.56 9.07
N LEU A 159 3.75 17.05 8.00
CA LEU A 159 4.84 18.02 8.10
C LEU A 159 4.41 19.35 8.76
N MET A 160 3.18 19.80 8.50
CA MET A 160 2.66 21.08 9.01
C MET A 160 2.08 20.98 10.42
N ASN A 161 1.57 19.80 10.82
CA ASN A 161 0.77 19.66 12.05
C ASN A 161 1.42 18.75 13.11
N GLU A 162 2.41 17.94 12.77
CA GLU A 162 3.14 17.11 13.74
C GLU A 162 4.43 17.82 14.18
N PRO A 163 4.84 17.67 15.46
CA PRO A 163 6.10 18.24 15.94
C PRO A 163 7.28 17.72 15.11
N PHE A 164 8.37 18.47 15.02
CA PHE A 164 9.55 18.03 14.29
C PHE A 164 10.58 17.45 15.25
N ASN A 165 10.84 16.15 15.17
CA ASN A 165 11.90 15.51 15.94
C ASN A 165 12.71 14.52 15.07
N ILE A 166 14.00 14.81 14.89
CA ILE A 166 14.91 14.00 14.07
C ILE A 166 15.12 12.60 14.68
N THR A 167 15.02 12.46 16.01
CA THR A 167 15.21 11.17 16.69
C THR A 167 13.96 10.31 16.73
N ASP A 168 12.80 10.87 16.38
CA ASP A 168 11.52 10.15 16.37
C ASP A 168 10.90 10.17 14.96
N PRO A 169 10.96 9.05 14.21
CA PRO A 169 10.42 8.96 12.86
C PRO A 169 8.89 8.97 12.83
N THR A 170 8.19 8.92 13.96
CA THR A 170 6.72 9.02 14.02
C THR A 170 6.21 10.46 14.02
N THR A 171 7.13 11.42 14.04
CA THR A 171 6.85 12.86 14.02
C THR A 171 6.78 13.41 12.60
N GLY A 172 6.76 14.74 12.43
CA GLY A 172 6.73 15.41 11.11
C GLY A 172 7.85 14.98 10.15
N MET A 173 8.92 14.35 10.65
CA MET A 173 9.94 13.65 9.86
C MET A 173 9.39 12.59 8.91
N SER A 174 8.38 11.83 9.33
CA SER A 174 7.69 10.86 8.45
C SER A 174 7.08 11.53 7.22
N GLY A 175 6.58 12.76 7.36
CA GLY A 175 6.06 13.57 6.26
C GLY A 175 7.11 13.77 5.18
N ILE A 176 8.34 14.13 5.55
CA ILE A 176 9.45 14.28 4.59
C ILE A 176 9.73 12.97 3.85
N PHE A 177 9.84 11.86 4.57
CA PHE A 177 10.09 10.56 3.94
C PHE A 177 8.98 10.16 2.98
N PHE A 178 7.72 10.40 3.33
CA PHE A 178 6.59 10.18 2.43
C PHE A 178 6.66 11.06 1.18
N LEU A 179 6.92 12.36 1.33
CA LEU A 179 7.01 13.29 0.20
C LEU A 179 8.13 12.92 -0.78
N LEU A 180 9.30 12.54 -0.27
CA LEU A 180 10.41 12.05 -1.08
C LEU A 180 10.04 10.75 -1.81
N TRP A 181 9.43 9.80 -1.10
CA TRP A 181 9.00 8.54 -1.68
C TRP A 181 7.95 8.73 -2.79
N PHE A 182 6.93 9.55 -2.54
CA PHE A 182 5.93 9.93 -3.55
C PHE A 182 6.59 10.67 -4.73
N GLY A 183 7.61 11.50 -4.48
CA GLY A 183 8.40 12.15 -5.52
C GLY A 183 9.05 11.17 -6.48
N VAL A 184 9.64 10.08 -5.96
CA VAL A 184 10.22 9.02 -6.79
C VAL A 184 9.16 8.30 -7.62
N LEU A 185 8.02 7.97 -7.02
CA LEU A 185 6.91 7.32 -7.73
C LEU A 185 6.34 8.23 -8.83
N ASN A 186 6.14 9.52 -8.52
CA ASN A 186 5.60 10.50 -9.45
C ASN A 186 6.55 10.72 -10.63
N LEU A 187 7.86 10.75 -10.39
CA LEU A 187 8.87 10.82 -11.45
C LEU A 187 8.82 9.59 -12.36
N ASP A 188 8.70 8.37 -11.81
CA ASP A 188 8.58 7.15 -12.63
C ASP A 188 7.28 7.14 -13.46
N ILE A 189 6.16 7.60 -12.89
CA ILE A 189 4.91 7.79 -13.64
C ILE A 189 5.07 8.84 -14.74
N GLY A 190 5.72 9.98 -14.46
CA GLY A 190 6.01 11.02 -15.45
C GLY A 190 6.82 10.47 -16.62
N ILE A 191 7.90 9.74 -16.34
CA ILE A 191 8.72 9.10 -17.40
C ILE A 191 7.88 8.14 -18.25
N ARG A 192 6.95 7.41 -17.64
CA ARG A 192 6.07 6.45 -18.35
C ARG A 192 5.01 7.16 -19.19
N LEU A 193 4.44 8.27 -18.72
CA LEU A 193 3.46 9.08 -19.45
C LEU A 193 4.07 9.75 -20.68
N PHE A 194 5.28 10.27 -20.55
CA PHE A 194 5.97 11.00 -21.63
C PHE A 194 6.89 10.12 -22.48
N ARG A 195 6.83 8.79 -22.31
CA ARG A 195 7.53 7.86 -23.20
C ARG A 195 6.86 7.92 -24.57
N GLN A 196 7.55 8.52 -25.54
CA GLN A 196 7.08 8.59 -26.92
C GLN A 196 6.76 7.17 -27.45
N ILE A 197 5.62 7.05 -28.14
CA ILE A 197 5.24 5.88 -28.94
C ILE A 197 6.15 5.81 -30.15
#